data_AF-A0A959Q795-F1
#
_entry.id   AF-A0A959Q795-F1
#
_cell.length_a   1.000
_cell.length_b   1.000
_cell.length_c   1.000
_cell.angle_alpha   90.00
_cell.angle_beta   90.00
_cell.angle_gamma   90.00
#
_symmetry.space_group_name_H-M   'P 1'
#
loop_
_entity.id
_entity.type
_entity.pdbx_description
1 polymer ?
#
loop_
_entity_poly.entity_id
_entity_poly.type
_entity_poly.pdbx_seq_one_letter_code
_entity_poly.pdbx_strand_id
1 'polypeptide(L)' 'MNSSRACFLLLALLWLNSCTAVKEYEKMYLNDVDMQLSPGLVEGFGLNVQVYREGAAGAKGGKTGGGCGCNEP' A
#
# COMPACT_ATOMS: atom_id res chain seq x y z
N MET A 1 -32.39 -21.16 0.65
CA MET A 1 -31.17 -20.39 0.96
C MET A 1 -30.20 -20.58 -0.21
N ASN A 2 -30.16 -19.62 -1.14
CA ASN A 2 -29.06 -18.65 -1.32
C ASN A 2 -27.84 -19.09 -2.17
N SER A 3 -28.04 -19.92 -3.22
CA SER A 3 -27.03 -20.24 -4.25
C SER A 3 -26.32 -18.99 -4.84
N SER A 4 -27.04 -17.86 -4.97
CA SER A 4 -26.45 -16.56 -5.34
C SER A 4 -25.50 -15.97 -4.29
N ARG A 5 -25.76 -16.17 -2.98
CA ARG A 5 -24.82 -15.78 -1.90
C ARG A 5 -23.59 -16.68 -1.84
N ALA A 6 -23.73 -17.96 -2.17
CA ALA A 6 -22.61 -18.89 -2.24
C ALA A 6 -21.62 -18.52 -3.36
N CYS A 7 -22.12 -18.11 -4.53
CA CYS A 7 -21.26 -17.59 -5.61
C CYS A 7 -20.51 -16.32 -5.20
N PHE A 8 -21.16 -15.39 -4.50
CA PHE A 8 -20.52 -14.16 -4.02
C PHE A 8 -19.38 -14.44 -3.03
N LEU A 9 -19.57 -15.41 -2.12
CA LEU A 9 -18.53 -15.81 -1.16
C LEU A 9 -17.34 -16.50 -1.85
N LEU A 10 -17.61 -17.37 -2.82
CA LEU A 10 -16.57 -18.01 -3.63
C LEU A 10 -15.76 -16.99 -4.44
N LEU A 11 -16.42 -15.99 -5.00
CA LEU A 11 -15.75 -14.94 -5.76
C LEU A 11 -14.85 -14.10 -4.84
N ALA A 12 -15.29 -13.75 -3.63
CA ALA A 12 -14.49 -12.99 -2.67
C ALA A 12 -13.20 -13.74 -2.27
N LEU A 13 -13.27 -15.06 -2.05
CA LEU A 13 -12.13 -15.90 -1.65
C LEU A 13 -11.00 -15.93 -2.69
N LEU A 14 -11.31 -15.78 -3.97
CA LEU A 14 -10.31 -15.77 -5.04
C LEU A 14 -9.41 -14.51 -5.00
N TRP A 15 -9.89 -13.39 -4.45
CA TRP A 15 -9.17 -12.12 -4.45
C TRP A 15 -8.11 -12.02 -3.33
N LEU A 16 -8.14 -12.91 -2.34
CA LEU A 16 -7.21 -12.87 -1.20
C LEU A 16 -5.84 -13.56 -1.48
N ASN A 17 -5.65 -14.20 -2.63
CA ASN A 17 -4.47 -15.04 -2.92
C ASN A 17 -3.28 -14.31 -3.57
N SER A 18 -3.20 -12.98 -3.51
CA SER A 18 -2.18 -12.21 -4.27
C SER A 18 -0.83 -12.00 -3.56
N CYS A 19 -0.65 -12.44 -2.30
CA CYS A 19 0.57 -12.17 -1.54
C CYS A 19 1.62 -13.26 -1.73
N THR A 20 2.81 -12.90 -2.22
CA THR A 20 3.96 -13.81 -2.37
C THR A 20 5.03 -13.54 -1.31
N ALA A 21 5.60 -14.60 -0.74
CA ALA A 21 6.72 -14.45 0.20
C ALA A 21 8.02 -14.08 -0.55
N VAL A 22 8.70 -13.05 -0.06
CA VAL A 22 10.01 -12.60 -0.59
C VAL A 22 11.11 -13.51 -0.05
N LYS A 23 12.07 -13.88 -0.90
CA LYS A 23 13.19 -14.74 -0.49
C LYS A 23 14.12 -14.00 0.48
N GLU A 24 14.75 -14.73 1.39
CA GLU A 24 15.56 -14.12 2.47
C GLU A 24 16.65 -13.16 1.96
N TYR A 25 17.34 -13.53 0.88
CA TYR A 25 18.40 -12.72 0.30
C TYR A 25 17.88 -11.48 -0.45
N GLU A 26 16.62 -11.48 -0.90
CA GLU A 26 16.02 -10.32 -1.58
C GLU A 26 15.63 -9.22 -0.57
N LYS A 27 15.55 -9.56 0.73
CA LYS A 27 15.23 -8.61 1.81
C LYS A 27 16.30 -7.55 2.01
N MET A 28 17.54 -7.78 1.58
CA MET A 28 18.60 -6.77 1.64
C MET A 28 18.27 -5.54 0.80
N TYR A 29 17.61 -5.74 -0.35
CA TYR A 29 17.17 -4.63 -1.22
C TYR A 29 15.97 -3.88 -0.63
N LEU A 30 15.14 -4.55 0.18
CA LEU A 30 14.04 -3.88 0.90
C LEU A 30 14.54 -3.01 2.06
N ASN A 31 15.72 -3.32 2.59
CA ASN A 31 16.36 -2.55 3.66
C ASN A 31 17.32 -1.48 3.12
N ASP A 32 17.30 -1.23 1.81
CA ASP A 32 18.07 -0.15 1.19
C ASP A 32 17.54 1.22 1.66
N VAL A 33 18.44 2.20 1.79
CA VAL A 33 18.12 3.57 2.20
C VAL A 33 17.11 4.21 1.25
N ASP A 34 17.19 3.90 -0.04
CA ASP A 34 16.28 4.40 -1.07
C ASP A 34 14.90 3.73 -1.04
N MET A 35 14.79 2.55 -0.41
CA MET A 35 13.55 1.79 -0.28
C MET A 35 12.85 2.03 1.07
N GLN A 36 13.42 2.88 1.93
CA GLN A 36 12.79 3.26 3.19
C GLN A 36 11.50 4.04 2.91
N LEU A 37 10.40 3.61 3.53
CA LEU A 37 9.13 4.28 3.37
C LEU A 37 9.09 5.68 4.04
N SER A 38 10.10 6.04 4.85
CA SER A 38 10.20 7.39 5.40
C SER A 38 10.91 8.31 4.40
N PRO A 39 10.26 9.39 3.92
CA PRO A 39 10.91 10.33 3.03
C PRO A 39 12.03 11.06 3.76
N GLY A 40 13.10 11.39 3.04
CA GLY A 40 14.05 12.39 3.50
C GLY A 40 13.40 13.78 3.62
N LEU A 41 14.13 14.75 4.20
CA LEU A 41 13.62 16.11 4.43
C LEU A 41 13.17 16.80 3.14
N VAL A 42 13.96 16.67 2.07
CA VAL A 42 13.70 17.30 0.77
C VAL A 42 12.53 16.63 0.05
N GLU A 43 12.50 15.30 0.04
CA GLU A 43 11.42 14.53 -0.59
C GLU A 43 10.09 14.71 0.15
N GLY A 44 10.12 14.82 1.48
CA GLY A 44 8.95 15.09 2.29
C GLY A 44 8.27 16.39 1.87
N PHE A 45 9.03 17.46 1.62
CA PHE A 45 8.48 18.73 1.15
C PHE A 45 7.79 18.60 -0.22
N GLY A 46 8.42 17.94 -1.18
CA GLY A 46 7.83 17.72 -2.52
C GLY A 46 6.56 16.87 -2.47
N LEU A 47 6.56 15.82 -1.65
CA LEU A 47 5.42 14.94 -1.50
C LEU A 47 4.26 15.62 -0.79
N ASN A 48 4.51 16.49 0.18
CA ASN A 48 3.45 17.29 0.80
C ASN A 48 2.74 18.15 -0.25
N VAL A 49 3.45 18.79 -1.17
CA VAL A 49 2.83 19.55 -2.27
C VAL A 49 1.94 18.65 -3.13
N GLN A 50 2.39 17.42 -3.41
CA GLN A 50 1.62 16.47 -4.19
C GLN A 50 0.39 15.93 -3.43
N VAL A 51 0.51 15.69 -2.12
CA VAL A 51 -0.62 15.34 -1.26
C VAL A 51 -1.65 16.47 -1.25
N TYR A 52 -1.23 17.71 -1.06
CA TYR A 52 -2.13 18.86 -1.04
C TYR A 52 -2.83 19.11 -2.39
N ARG A 53 -2.18 18.79 -3.51
CA ARG A 53 -2.73 19.02 -4.85
C ARG A 53 -3.55 17.84 -5.38
N GLU A 54 -3.09 16.62 -5.14
CA GLU A 54 -3.59 15.39 -5.79
C GLU A 54 -4.29 14.45 -4.81
N GLY A 55 -4.33 14.80 -3.51
CA GLY A 55 -4.91 13.93 -2.49
C GLY A 55 -4.15 12.61 -2.33
N ALA A 56 -2.87 12.58 -2.72
CA ALA A 56 -2.06 11.36 -2.67
C ALA A 56 -1.85 10.92 -1.20
N ALA A 57 -2.41 9.76 -0.84
CA ALA A 57 -2.24 9.16 0.49
C ALA A 57 -1.60 7.76 0.37
N GLY A 58 -0.74 7.41 1.33
CA GLY A 58 -0.05 6.12 1.36
C GLY A 58 1.44 6.17 0.94
N ALA A 59 2.05 4.99 0.81
CA ALA A 59 3.48 4.80 0.45
C ALA A 59 4.48 5.43 1.44
N LYS A 60 4.07 5.66 2.69
CA LYS A 60 4.90 6.24 3.76
C LYS A 60 5.02 5.29 4.95
N GLY A 61 6.15 5.33 5.66
CA GLY A 61 6.45 4.40 6.77
C GLY A 61 5.76 4.75 8.10
N GLY A 62 4.64 5.45 8.07
CA GLY A 62 4.02 6.05 9.26
C GLY A 62 2.50 6.12 9.19
N LYS A 63 1.88 6.84 10.15
CA LYS A 63 0.42 6.94 10.30
C LYS A 63 -0.29 7.50 9.05
N THR A 64 0.40 8.28 8.25
CA THR A 64 -0.08 8.88 7.00
C THR A 64 0.23 8.02 5.76
N GLY A 65 0.74 6.80 5.95
CA GLY A 65 1.39 6.03 4.89
C GLY A 65 0.93 4.59 4.67
N GLY A 66 -0.04 4.11 5.47
CA GLY A 66 -0.75 2.87 5.18
C GLY A 66 -1.46 2.99 3.83
N GLY A 67 -1.28 2.01 2.95
CA GLY A 67 -1.75 2.04 1.56
C GLY A 67 -3.28 2.05 1.36
N CYS A 68 -3.62 1.96 0.07
CA CYS A 68 -4.89 2.29 -0.60
C CYS A 68 -5.39 3.71 -0.33
N GLY A 69 -4.74 4.69 -0.98
CA GLY A 69 -5.20 6.09 -1.09
C GLY A 69 -6.50 6.25 -1.87
N CYS A 70 -7.53 5.50 -1.48
CA CYS A 70 -8.90 5.64 -1.92
C CYS A 70 -9.69 6.20 -0.75
N ASN A 71 -9.91 7.52 -0.81
CA ASN A 71 -10.77 8.35 0.04
C ASN A 71 -10.12 9.01 1.27
N GLU A 72 -9.76 10.29 1.11
CA GLU A 72 -9.98 11.31 2.15
C GLU A 72 -10.69 12.48 1.45
N PRO A 73 -12.00 12.61 1.66
CA PRO A 73 -12.53 13.20 2.89
C PRO A 73 -13.10 12.19 3.91
#